data_AF-A0A7L4CST0-F1
#
_entry.id   AF-A0A7L4CST0-F1
#
_cell.length_a   1.000
_cell.length_b   1.000
_cell.length_c   1.000
_cell.angle_alpha   90.00
_cell.angle_beta   90.00
_cell.angle_gamma   90.00
#
_symmetry.space_group_name_H-M   'P 1'
#
loop_
_entity.id
_entity.type
_entity.pdbx_description
1 polymer ?
#
loop_
_entity_poly.entity_id
_entity_poly.type
_entity_poly.pdbx_seq_one_letter_code
_entity_poly.pdbx_strand_id
1 'polypeptide(L)'
;LRDGEVRDQDTEWGSVVPNGDGTYYTWASITALPGEKDKYRCRVDHASLAEPQLYAWETEPSLLPVVLGLVLAVLGAFGVIAIGVVLWR
;
A
#
# COMPACT_ATOMS: atom_id res chain seq x y z
N LEU A 1 -3.93 14.22 -5.76
CA LEU A 1 -2.99 15.14 -5.07
C LEU A 1 -1.60 14.53 -5.09
N ARG A 2 -0.57 15.36 -5.27
CA ARG A 2 0.84 15.01 -5.03
C ARG A 2 1.39 16.04 -4.04
N ASP A 3 1.91 15.59 -2.90
CA ASP A 3 2.43 16.48 -1.85
C ASP A 3 1.43 17.57 -1.40
N GLY A 4 0.13 17.28 -1.48
CA GLY A 4 -0.95 18.22 -1.14
C GLY A 4 -1.46 19.11 -2.29
N GLU A 5 -0.80 19.08 -3.45
CA GLU A 5 -1.22 19.87 -4.62
C GLU A 5 -2.03 19.04 -5.63
N VAL A 6 -2.99 19.70 -6.28
CA VAL A 6 -3.82 19.11 -7.34
C VAL A 6 -2.99 18.96 -8.62
N ARG A 7 -3.19 17.86 -9.35
CA ARG A 7 -2.42 17.49 -10.55
C ARG A 7 -3.33 17.13 -11.71
N ASP A 8 -4.22 18.05 -12.08
CA ASP A 8 -5.25 17.79 -13.09
C ASP A 8 -4.69 17.55 -14.49
N GLN A 9 -3.58 18.20 -14.86
CA GLN A 9 -2.98 18.05 -16.19
C GLN A 9 -2.43 16.65 -16.47
N ASP A 10 -1.98 15.96 -15.43
CA ASP A 10 -1.38 14.62 -15.52
C ASP A 10 -2.37 13.51 -15.14
N THR A 11 -3.60 13.89 -14.78
CA THR A 11 -4.65 12.97 -14.33
C THR A 11 -5.62 12.71 -15.47
N GLU A 12 -5.76 11.45 -15.84
CA GLU A 12 -6.81 10.98 -16.73
C GLU A 12 -8.11 10.80 -15.96
N TRP A 13 -9.22 11.25 -16.54
CA TRP A 13 -10.53 11.21 -15.89
C TRP A 13 -11.52 10.38 -16.69
N GLY A 14 -12.18 9.44 -16.01
CA GLY A 14 -13.31 8.70 -16.53
C GLY A 14 -14.59 9.54 -16.51
N SER A 15 -15.43 9.35 -17.52
CA SER A 15 -16.80 9.88 -17.47
C SER A 15 -17.59 9.31 -16.28
N VAL A 16 -18.62 10.04 -15.84
CA VAL A 16 -19.55 9.55 -14.83
C VAL A 16 -20.59 8.65 -15.51
N VAL A 17 -20.61 7.38 -15.16
CA VAL A 17 -21.45 6.34 -15.78
C VAL A 17 -22.47 5.84 -14.75
N PRO A 18 -23.77 5.76 -15.09
CA PRO A 18 -24.77 5.20 -14.19
C PRO A 18 -24.67 3.67 -14.11
N ASN A 19 -24.86 3.14 -12.90
CA ASN A 19 -24.97 1.71 -12.62
C ASN A 19 -26.45 1.26 -12.61
N GLY A 20 -26.68 -0.05 -12.73
CA GLY A 20 -28.03 -0.63 -12.74
C GLY A 20 -28.77 -0.58 -11.40
N ASP A 21 -28.07 -0.29 -10.31
CA ASP A 21 -28.59 -0.17 -8.94
C ASP A 21 -28.93 1.28 -8.54
N GLY A 22 -28.83 2.23 -9.48
CA GLY A 22 -29.08 3.65 -9.23
C GLY A 22 -27.88 4.42 -8.68
N THR A 23 -26.72 3.78 -8.51
CA THR A 23 -25.46 4.46 -8.18
C THR A 23 -24.74 4.95 -9.45
N TYR A 24 -23.63 5.66 -9.26
CA TYR A 24 -22.78 6.14 -10.36
C TYR A 24 -21.34 5.68 -10.13
N TYR A 25 -20.61 5.51 -11.23
CA TYR A 25 -19.20 5.17 -11.26
C TYR A 25 -18.40 6.23 -12.04
N THR A 26 -17.23 6.58 -11.54
CA THR A 26 -16.23 7.42 -12.21
C THR A 26 -14.85 7.05 -11.67
N TRP A 27 -13.79 7.52 -12.32
CA TRP A 27 -12.41 7.22 -11.91
C TRP A 27 -11.46 8.35 -12.30
N ALA A 28 -10.32 8.38 -11.62
CA ALA A 28 -9.18 9.24 -11.93
C ALA A 28 -7.90 8.39 -11.87
N SER A 29 -7.03 8.50 -12.87
CA SER A 29 -5.78 7.75 -12.95
C SER A 29 -4.61 8.69 -13.19
N ILE A 30 -3.49 8.43 -12.53
CA ILE A 30 -2.25 9.19 -12.69
C ILE A 30 -1.07 8.22 -12.72
N THR A 31 -0.11 8.49 -13.59
CA THR A 31 1.13 7.71 -13.64
C THR A 31 2.09 8.22 -12.56
N ALA A 32 2.51 7.31 -11.67
CA ALA A 32 3.48 7.61 -10.63
C ALA A 32 4.67 6.64 -10.70
N LEU A 33 5.87 7.16 -10.42
CA LEU A 33 7.06 6.32 -10.27
C LEU A 33 6.91 5.43 -9.01
N PRO A 34 7.44 4.19 -9.01
CA PRO A 34 7.29 3.27 -7.89
C PRO A 34 7.72 3.85 -6.53
N GLY A 35 8.80 4.64 -6.50
CA GLY A 35 9.33 5.27 -5.29
C GLY A 35 8.66 6.59 -4.89
N GLU A 36 7.59 6.99 -5.57
CA GLU A 36 6.86 8.23 -5.25
C GLU A 36 5.40 7.99 -4.88
N LYS A 37 4.92 6.75 -4.92
CA LYS A 37 3.50 6.40 -4.68
C LYS A 37 2.97 6.94 -3.34
N ASP A 38 3.81 7.00 -2.33
CA ASP A 38 3.53 7.53 -0.99
C ASP A 38 3.26 9.05 -0.96
N LYS A 39 3.76 9.78 -1.96
CA LYS A 39 3.52 11.23 -2.14
C LYS A 39 2.13 11.53 -2.70
N TYR A 40 1.47 10.52 -3.27
CA TYR A 40 0.18 10.69 -3.91
C TYR A 40 -0.98 10.32 -2.97
N ARG A 41 -2.03 11.14 -3.02
CA ARG A 41 -3.32 10.81 -2.42
C ARG A 41 -4.45 11.09 -3.42
N CYS A 42 -5.39 10.16 -3.54
CA CYS A 42 -6.65 10.38 -4.24
C CYS A 42 -7.59 11.15 -3.32
N ARG A 43 -8.21 12.22 -3.84
CA ARG A 43 -9.18 13.02 -3.11
C ARG A 43 -10.56 12.83 -3.74
N VAL A 44 -11.54 12.47 -2.92
CA VAL A 44 -12.92 12.28 -3.34
C VAL A 44 -13.79 13.31 -2.65
N ASP A 45 -14.32 14.24 -3.45
CA ASP A 45 -15.34 15.20 -3.04
C ASP A 45 -16.71 14.70 -3.50
N HIS A 46 -17.64 14.48 -2.56
CA HIS A 46 -19.00 14.01 -2.86
C HIS A 46 -20.00 14.60 -1.87
N ALA A 47 -21.19 14.99 -2.34
CA ALA A 47 -22.18 15.69 -1.51
C ALA A 47 -22.69 14.89 -0.30
N SER A 48 -22.56 13.56 -0.31
CA SER A 48 -22.89 12.71 0.83
C SER A 48 -21.82 12.72 1.93
N LEU A 49 -20.64 13.28 1.67
CA LEU A 49 -19.53 13.35 2.61
C LEU A 49 -19.48 14.74 3.24
N ALA A 50 -19.40 14.80 4.58
CA ALA A 50 -19.24 16.06 5.30
C ALA A 50 -17.88 16.71 5.02
N GLU A 51 -16.87 15.88 4.79
CA GLU A 51 -15.51 16.30 4.44
C GLU A 51 -14.96 15.44 3.29
N PRO A 52 -14.04 15.98 2.49
CA PRO A 52 -13.38 15.25 1.42
C PRO A 52 -12.63 14.02 1.94
N GLN A 53 -12.80 12.88 1.30
CA GLN A 53 -12.05 11.68 1.65
C GLN A 53 -10.71 11.63 0.91
N LEU A 54 -9.65 11.25 1.63
CA LEU A 54 -8.30 11.09 1.09
C LEU A 54 -7.88 9.63 1.18
N TYR A 55 -7.52 9.04 0.04
CA TYR A 55 -7.04 7.68 -0.08
C TYR A 55 -5.56 7.67 -0.47
N ALA A 56 -4.74 6.95 0.27
CA ALA A 56 -3.34 6.70 -0.09
C ALA A 56 -3.24 5.47 -1.01
N TRP A 57 -2.13 5.34 -1.73
CA TRP A 57 -1.84 4.12 -2.48
C TRP A 57 -1.72 2.93 -1.52
N GLU A 58 -2.29 1.78 -1.89
CA GLU A 58 -2.13 0.55 -1.10
C GLU A 58 -0.65 0.16 -1.06
N THR A 59 -0.15 -0.08 0.15
CA THR A 59 1.23 -0.53 0.34
C THR A 59 1.29 -2.02 0.04
N GLU A 60 2.15 -2.41 -0.90
CA GLU A 60 2.39 -3.83 -1.16
C GLU A 60 2.96 -4.51 0.09
N PRO A 61 2.50 -5.71 0.45
CA PRO A 61 2.97 -6.40 1.63
C PRO A 61 4.49 -6.68 1.53
N SER A 62 5.26 -6.14 2.46
CA SER A 62 6.70 -6.35 2.49
C SER A 62 7.03 -7.75 3.02
N LEU A 63 7.85 -8.52 2.28
CA LEU A 63 8.33 -9.84 2.72
C LEU A 63 9.53 -9.76 3.70
N LEU A 64 10.15 -8.59 3.84
CA LEU A 64 11.30 -8.36 4.72
C LEU A 64 11.13 -8.89 6.16
N PRO A 65 10.03 -8.60 6.89
CA PRO A 65 9.83 -9.14 8.23
C PRO A 65 9.73 -10.66 8.26
N VAL A 66 9.13 -11.27 7.23
CA VAL A 66 9.01 -12.73 7.11
C VAL A 66 10.39 -13.36 6.91
N VAL A 67 11.19 -12.80 5.99
CA VAL A 67 12.56 -13.27 5.71
C VAL A 67 13.44 -13.14 6.94
N LEU A 68 13.40 -11.99 7.63
CA LEU A 68 14.18 -11.76 8.84
C LEU A 68 13.81 -12.74 9.96
N GLY A 69 12.52 -12.97 10.17
CA GLY A 69 12.03 -13.95 11.14
C GLY A 69 12.55 -15.36 10.85
N LEU A 70 12.56 -15.78 9.58
CA LEU A 70 13.04 -17.09 9.17
C LEU A 70 14.55 -17.27 9.39
N VAL A 71 15.35 -16.25 9.06
CA VAL A 71 16.80 -16.27 9.31
C VAL A 71 17.11 -16.40 10.81
N LEU A 72 16.44 -15.62 11.65
CA LEU A 72 16.62 -15.69 13.10
C LEU A 72 16.24 -17.05 13.69
N ALA A 73 15.14 -17.65 13.21
CA ALA A 73 14.72 -18.98 13.64
C ALA A 73 15.74 -20.06 13.28
N VAL A 74 16.28 -20.02 12.05
CA VAL A 74 17.30 -20.98 11.58
C VAL A 74 18.59 -20.85 12.39
N LEU A 75 19.08 -19.63 12.60
CA LEU A 75 20.28 -19.38 13.42
C LEU A 75 20.09 -19.83 14.86
N GLY A 76 18.92 -19.56 15.44
CA GLY A 76 18.56 -20.03 16.78
C GLY A 76 18.60 -21.55 16.89
N ALA A 77 18.03 -22.27 15.91
CA ALA A 77 18.05 -23.73 15.88
C ALA A 77 19.49 -24.29 15.82
N PHE A 78 20.35 -23.72 14.97
CA PHE A 78 21.76 -24.11 14.92
C PHE A 78 22.50 -23.85 16.24
N GLY A 79 22.21 -22.72 16.90
CA GLY A 79 22.77 -22.41 18.22
C GLY A 79 22.37 -23.45 19.28
N VAL A 80 21.09 -23.83 19.33
CA VAL A 80 20.60 -24.86 20.25
C VAL A 80 21.27 -26.21 20.00
N ILE A 81 21.40 -26.62 18.73
CA ILE A 81 22.07 -27.87 18.35
C ILE A 81 23.53 -27.85 18.80
N ALA A 82 24.26 -26.76 18.53
CA ALA A 82 25.66 -26.62 18.91
C ALA A 82 25.86 -26.70 20.43
N ILE A 83 25.00 -26.02 21.21
CA ILE A 83 25.03 -26.10 22.68
C ILE A 83 24.76 -27.53 23.14
N GLY A 84 23.75 -28.20 22.56
CA GLY A 84 23.45 -29.60 22.87
C GLY A 84 24.64 -30.53 22.62
N VAL A 85 25.31 -30.38 21.48
CA VAL A 85 26.52 -31.17 21.14
C VAL A 85 27.66 -30.89 22.12
N VAL A 86 27.87 -29.65 22.54
CA VAL A 86 28.92 -29.28 23.51
C VAL A 86 28.61 -29.88 24.88
N LEU A 87 27.36 -29.85 25.34
CA LEU A 87 26.96 -30.41 26.65
C LEU A 87 26.97 -31.95 26.70
N TRP A 88 26.94 -32.61 25.55
CA TRP A 88 27.00 -34.08 25.44
C TRP A 88 28.43 -34.63 25.35
N ARG A 89 29.42 -33.76 25.19
CA ARG A 89 30.85 -34.11 25.19
C ARG A 89 31.43 -34.05 26.59
#